data_AF-A0A0G2FM91-F1
#
_entry.id   AF-A0A0G2FM91-F1
#
_cell.length_a   1.000
_cell.length_b   1.000
_cell.length_c   1.000
_cell.angle_alpha   90.00
_cell.angle_beta   90.00
_cell.angle_gamma   90.00
#
_symmetry.space_group_name_H-M   'P 1'
#
loop_
_entity.id
_entity.type
_entity.pdbx_description
1 polymer ?
#
loop_
_entity_poly.entity_id
_entity_poly.type
_entity_poly.pdbx_seq_one_letter_code
_entity_poly.pdbx_strand_id
1 'polypeptide(L)'
;MIPVSIPALAFSIASCAKHVYATPLANNFPPYDPPGHGDARSACPGINALANHGWLPHNGRNITYDMLIEAVRGGFAFDLPPSVPAFANMTFHAAVSDPANIAVHPGNTTFDMDAVNTHNGPIEFDGSLSRKDGFFGDDVALDRPTWGVQWRLMEEEQEASGNTGDYFDLGVAARARARHVLIKSRAGNSEFLFTEETLSKSAGTTALYMMVLGGMTKVVKKDWLWAFFGMSQAHINFDFLFGEALY
;
A
#
# COMPACT_ATOMS: atom_id res chain seq x y z
N MET A 1 16.59 -16.24 19.50
CA MET A 1 16.41 -15.91 18.07
C MET A 1 15.74 -17.10 17.41
N ILE A 2 14.42 -17.02 17.19
CA ILE A 2 13.65 -18.08 16.52
C ILE A 2 13.46 -17.60 15.08
N PRO A 3 13.88 -18.37 14.06
CA PRO A 3 13.69 -17.97 12.67
C PRO A 3 12.20 -18.11 12.34
N VAL A 4 11.54 -17.01 12.00
CA VAL A 4 10.19 -17.06 11.41
C VAL A 4 10.36 -17.55 9.99
N SER A 5 10.19 -18.86 9.80
CA SER A 5 10.16 -19.47 8.50
C SER A 5 8.87 -19.08 7.76
N ILE A 6 8.96 -19.13 6.44
CA ILE A 6 7.98 -18.75 5.42
C ILE A 6 6.55 -19.34 5.56
N PRO A 7 6.21 -20.39 6.36
CA PRO A 7 4.82 -20.85 6.47
C PRO A 7 3.87 -19.89 7.23
N ALA A 8 4.39 -18.92 8.00
CA ALA A 8 3.56 -18.03 8.82
C ALA A 8 2.70 -17.05 7.98
N LEU A 9 3.11 -16.77 6.73
CA LEU A 9 2.39 -15.86 5.84
C LEU A 9 1.10 -16.48 5.28
N ALA A 10 1.06 -17.80 5.06
CA ALA A 10 -0.12 -18.48 4.51
C ALA A 10 -1.20 -18.76 5.56
N PHE A 11 -0.82 -18.96 6.83
CA PHE A 11 -1.78 -19.31 7.89
C PHE A 11 -2.51 -18.10 8.50
N SER A 12 -1.92 -16.90 8.45
CA SER A 12 -2.54 -15.69 9.02
C SER A 12 -3.62 -15.09 8.12
N ILE A 13 -3.53 -15.28 6.80
CA ILE A 13 -4.53 -14.76 5.84
C ILE A 13 -5.86 -15.55 5.97
N ALA A 14 -5.81 -16.82 6.38
CA ALA A 14 -7.01 -17.65 6.54
C ALA A 14 -7.81 -17.36 7.82
N SER A 15 -7.16 -16.86 8.89
CA SER A 15 -7.83 -16.54 10.16
C SER A 15 -8.53 -15.18 10.13
N CYS A 16 -8.00 -14.23 9.36
CA CYS A 16 -8.58 -12.88 9.22
C CYS A 16 -9.95 -12.90 8.50
N ALA A 17 -10.20 -13.92 7.65
CA ALA A 17 -11.40 -14.01 6.83
C ALA A 17 -12.71 -14.24 7.62
N LYS A 18 -12.66 -14.59 8.92
CA LYS A 18 -13.87 -14.92 9.70
C LYS A 18 -14.42 -13.80 10.58
N HIS A 19 -13.70 -12.67 10.76
CA HIS A 19 -14.08 -11.67 11.78
C HIS A 19 -13.96 -10.20 11.35
N VAL A 20 -13.87 -9.89 10.05
CA VAL A 20 -14.11 -8.50 9.61
C VAL A 20 -15.62 -8.24 9.68
N TYR A 21 -16.09 -7.84 10.86
CA TYR A 21 -17.40 -7.22 11.00
C TYR A 21 -17.37 -5.91 10.22
N ALA A 22 -17.90 -5.95 8.99
CA ALA A 22 -18.36 -4.75 8.31
C ALA A 22 -19.61 -4.22 9.04
N THR A 23 -19.46 -3.82 10.30
CA THR A 23 -20.35 -2.84 10.90
C THR A 23 -19.83 -1.49 10.45
N PRO A 24 -20.62 -0.70 9.70
CA PRO A 24 -20.21 0.63 9.34
C PRO A 24 -20.15 1.43 10.65
N LEU A 25 -18.95 1.75 11.12
CA LEU A 25 -18.74 2.92 11.97
C LEU A 25 -18.92 4.19 11.11
N ALA A 26 -20.01 4.28 10.35
CA ALA A 26 -20.28 5.38 9.40
C ALA A 26 -20.53 6.73 10.10
N ASN A 27 -20.48 6.78 11.43
CA ASN A 27 -20.84 7.97 12.19
C ASN A 27 -19.66 8.72 12.81
N ASN A 28 -18.41 8.29 12.61
CA ASN A 28 -17.25 8.95 13.24
C ASN A 28 -15.93 8.88 12.43
N PHE A 29 -15.99 8.75 11.10
CA PHE A 29 -14.78 8.89 10.28
C PHE A 29 -14.34 10.36 10.26
N PRO A 30 -13.11 10.69 10.69
CA PRO A 30 -12.67 12.06 10.60
C PRO A 30 -12.56 12.47 9.11
N PRO A 31 -12.95 13.72 8.80
CA PRO A 31 -12.94 14.19 7.42
C PRO A 31 -11.51 14.15 6.86
N TYR A 32 -11.42 14.03 5.54
CA TYR A 32 -10.15 14.19 4.85
C TYR A 32 -9.62 15.61 5.05
N ASP A 33 -8.34 15.71 5.42
CA ASP A 33 -7.55 16.93 5.44
C ASP A 33 -6.26 16.66 4.64
N PRO A 34 -5.91 17.46 3.61
CA PRO A 34 -4.67 17.27 2.88
C PRO A 34 -3.44 17.59 3.76
N PRO A 35 -2.29 16.92 3.56
CA PRO A 35 -1.08 17.25 4.31
C PRO A 35 -0.65 18.70 4.07
N GLY A 36 -0.33 19.40 5.15
CA GLY A 36 0.20 20.75 5.14
C GLY A 36 1.72 20.81 4.94
N HIS A 37 2.25 22.03 4.92
CA HIS A 37 3.70 22.25 4.83
C HIS A 37 4.41 21.74 6.08
N GLY A 38 5.32 20.78 5.91
CA GLY A 38 6.11 20.17 7.00
C GLY A 38 5.53 18.86 7.53
N ASP A 39 4.34 18.46 7.08
CA ASP A 39 3.77 17.16 7.42
C ASP A 39 4.51 16.04 6.67
N ALA A 40 4.85 14.99 7.39
CA ALA A 40 5.55 13.84 6.85
C ALA A 40 4.57 12.84 6.21
N ARG A 41 4.94 12.29 5.05
CA ARG A 41 4.24 11.20 4.38
C ARG A 41 5.27 10.20 3.86
N SER A 42 4.84 8.95 3.66
CA SER A 42 5.69 7.86 3.20
C SER A 42 5.29 7.37 1.80
N ALA A 43 6.05 6.41 1.26
CA ALA A 43 5.68 5.70 0.05
C ALA A 43 4.40 4.83 0.22
N CYS A 44 3.95 4.58 1.46
CA CYS A 44 2.78 3.74 1.73
C CYS A 44 1.47 4.55 1.70
N PRO A 45 0.57 4.30 0.73
CA PRO A 45 -0.71 5.03 0.63
C PRO A 45 -1.63 4.79 1.82
N GLY A 46 -1.58 3.61 2.45
CA GLY A 46 -2.46 3.29 3.59
C GLY A 46 -2.20 4.17 4.80
N ILE A 47 -0.96 4.28 5.27
CA ILE A 47 -0.65 5.13 6.43
C ILE A 47 -0.79 6.63 6.08
N ASN A 48 -0.55 7.03 4.83
CA ASN A 48 -0.85 8.38 4.36
C ASN A 48 -2.34 8.71 4.47
N ALA A 49 -3.21 7.78 4.08
CA ALA A 49 -4.65 7.95 4.24
C ALA A 49 -5.05 8.03 5.72
N LEU A 50 -4.49 7.19 6.60
CA LEU A 50 -4.75 7.25 8.04
C LEU A 50 -4.35 8.61 8.65
N ALA A 51 -3.21 9.18 8.26
CA ALA A 51 -2.79 10.51 8.72
C ALA A 51 -3.69 11.64 8.15
N ASN A 52 -4.03 11.58 6.86
CA ASN A 52 -4.93 12.55 6.22
C ASN A 52 -6.35 12.53 6.82
N HIS A 53 -6.78 11.38 7.35
CA HIS A 53 -8.07 11.21 8.01
C HIS A 53 -7.95 11.24 9.54
N GLY A 54 -6.87 11.77 10.11
CA GLY A 54 -6.73 12.00 11.55
C GLY A 54 -6.75 10.73 12.44
N TRP A 55 -6.61 9.54 11.84
CA TRP A 55 -6.44 8.28 12.58
C TRP A 55 -5.03 8.13 13.14
N LEU A 56 -4.05 8.68 12.43
CA LEU A 56 -2.69 8.90 12.92
C LEU A 56 -2.45 10.40 13.16
N PRO A 57 -1.39 10.78 13.91
CA PRO A 57 -0.95 12.17 13.98
C PRO A 57 -0.86 12.77 12.58
N HIS A 58 -1.62 13.85 12.33
CA HIS A 58 -1.75 14.42 10.99
C HIS A 58 -0.40 14.86 10.40
N ASN A 59 0.50 15.31 11.26
CA ASN A 59 1.87 15.69 10.90
C ASN A 59 2.77 14.52 10.51
N GLY A 60 2.34 13.26 10.70
CA GLY A 60 3.09 12.07 10.34
C GLY A 60 4.34 11.80 11.20
N ARG A 61 4.38 12.32 12.43
CA ARG A 61 5.54 12.23 13.33
C ARG A 61 5.23 11.44 14.61
N ASN A 62 6.26 10.87 15.22
CA ASN A 62 6.20 10.22 16.54
C ASN A 62 5.09 9.14 16.65
N ILE A 63 4.88 8.37 15.58
CA ILE A 63 3.85 7.33 15.56
C ILE A 63 4.28 6.17 16.44
N THR A 64 3.51 5.88 17.48
CA THR A 64 3.72 4.74 18.39
C THR A 64 3.04 3.48 17.88
N TYR A 65 3.39 2.33 18.46
CA TYR A 65 2.77 1.05 18.13
C TYR A 65 1.26 1.05 18.41
N ASP A 66 0.85 1.57 19.58
CA ASP A 66 -0.56 1.62 19.98
C ASP A 66 -1.37 2.55 19.07
N MET A 67 -0.82 3.71 18.70
CA MET A 67 -1.45 4.60 17.71
C MET A 67 -1.67 3.89 16.38
N LEU A 68 -0.69 3.11 15.90
CA LEU A 68 -0.83 2.37 14.65
C LEU A 68 -1.91 1.29 14.74
N ILE A 69 -1.99 0.55 15.86
CA ILE A 69 -3.05 -0.44 16.10
C ILE A 69 -4.43 0.23 16.05
N GLU A 70 -4.61 1.32 16.79
CA GLU A 70 -5.88 2.04 16.84
C GLU A 70 -6.28 2.59 15.47
N ALA A 71 -5.32 3.17 14.74
CA ALA A 71 -5.55 3.72 13.40
C ALA A 71 -5.95 2.63 12.39
N VAL A 72 -5.26 1.49 12.39
CA VAL A 72 -5.54 0.38 11.47
C VAL A 72 -6.91 -0.24 11.76
N ARG A 73 -7.26 -0.40 13.04
CA ARG A 73 -8.57 -0.91 13.47
C ARG A 73 -9.70 0.04 13.12
N GLY A 74 -9.54 1.32 13.44
CA GLY A 74 -10.57 2.33 13.23
C GLY A 74 -10.73 2.70 11.76
N GLY A 75 -9.61 2.96 11.07
CA GLY A 75 -9.60 3.45 9.70
C GLY A 75 -9.81 2.37 8.64
N PHE A 76 -9.34 1.14 8.87
CA PHE A 76 -9.41 0.05 7.89
C PHE A 76 -10.19 -1.18 8.34
N ALA A 77 -10.75 -1.20 9.55
CA ALA A 77 -11.40 -2.39 10.12
C ALA A 77 -10.51 -3.65 10.04
N PHE A 78 -9.19 -3.47 10.19
CA PHE A 78 -8.19 -4.52 10.13
C PHE A 78 -7.58 -4.77 11.52
N ASP A 79 -6.93 -5.93 11.73
CA ASP A 79 -6.34 -6.29 13.04
C ASP A 79 -7.37 -6.29 14.21
N LEU A 80 -8.65 -6.53 13.93
CA LEU A 80 -9.74 -6.46 14.91
C LEU A 80 -9.64 -7.59 15.96
N PRO A 81 -9.89 -7.31 17.26
CA PRO A 81 -9.93 -8.34 18.29
C PRO A 81 -10.94 -9.47 17.97
N PRO A 82 -10.67 -10.73 18.37
CA PRO A 82 -9.55 -11.19 19.18
C PRO A 82 -8.26 -11.50 18.38
N SER A 83 -8.16 -11.08 17.11
CA SER A 83 -6.97 -11.35 16.31
C SER A 83 -5.74 -10.59 16.83
N VAL A 84 -4.56 -11.21 16.68
CA VAL A 84 -3.27 -10.55 16.89
C VAL A 84 -3.15 -9.43 15.85
N PRO A 85 -2.70 -8.22 16.21
CA PRO A 85 -2.59 -7.09 15.27
C PRO A 85 -1.38 -7.28 14.34
N ALA A 86 -1.45 -8.27 13.46
CA ALA A 86 -0.34 -8.74 12.67
C ALA A 86 0.16 -7.66 11.71
N PHE A 87 -0.74 -6.88 11.11
CA PHE A 87 -0.33 -5.81 10.19
C PHE A 87 0.36 -4.68 10.93
N ALA A 88 -0.26 -4.16 12.00
CA ALA A 88 0.38 -3.12 12.81
C ALA A 88 1.74 -3.60 13.35
N ASN A 89 1.85 -4.87 13.77
CA ASN A 89 3.11 -5.44 14.25
C ASN A 89 4.18 -5.47 13.15
N MET A 90 3.85 -6.01 11.96
CA MET A 90 4.79 -6.06 10.83
C MET A 90 5.21 -4.65 10.37
N THR A 91 4.25 -3.75 10.19
CA THR A 91 4.51 -2.38 9.74
C THR A 91 5.32 -1.60 10.76
N PHE A 92 4.98 -1.68 12.05
CA PHE A 92 5.72 -0.98 13.09
C PHE A 92 7.15 -1.51 13.22
N HIS A 93 7.34 -2.83 13.23
CA HIS A 93 8.68 -3.42 13.28
C HIS A 93 9.54 -3.03 12.07
N ALA A 94 8.98 -3.00 10.86
CA ALA A 94 9.70 -2.56 9.68
C ALA A 94 10.05 -1.07 9.77
N ALA A 95 9.12 -0.22 10.23
CA ALA A 95 9.34 1.22 10.38
C ALA A 95 10.44 1.55 11.40
N VAL A 96 10.38 0.96 12.61
CA VAL A 96 11.38 1.25 13.67
C VAL A 96 12.73 0.58 13.45
N SER A 97 12.83 -0.34 12.48
CA SER A 97 14.11 -0.93 12.05
C SER A 97 14.73 -0.22 10.85
N ASP A 98 14.05 0.76 10.27
CA ASP A 98 14.60 1.57 9.18
C ASP A 98 15.79 2.41 9.68
N PRO A 99 16.96 2.36 9.01
CA PRO A 99 18.13 3.14 9.40
C PRO A 99 17.88 4.65 9.51
N ALA A 100 17.05 5.21 8.61
CA ALA A 100 16.69 6.62 8.66
C ALA A 100 15.84 6.93 9.90
N ASN A 101 14.93 6.02 10.27
CA ASN A 101 14.14 6.16 11.48
C ASN A 101 14.98 6.03 12.75
N ILE A 102 15.90 5.07 12.80
CA ILE A 102 16.83 4.89 13.93
C ILE A 102 17.66 6.16 14.16
N ALA A 103 18.05 6.85 13.08
CA ALA A 103 18.84 8.09 13.18
C ALA A 103 18.08 9.23 13.88
N VAL A 104 16.75 9.31 13.72
CA VAL A 104 15.91 10.33 14.37
C VAL A 104 15.27 9.86 15.68
N HIS A 105 15.02 8.55 15.82
CA HIS A 105 14.35 7.90 16.95
C HIS A 105 15.18 6.72 17.49
N PRO A 106 16.32 6.95 18.17
CA PRO A 106 17.24 5.89 18.60
C PRO A 106 16.65 4.90 19.62
N GLY A 107 15.50 5.24 20.23
CA GLY A 107 14.77 4.35 21.13
C GLY A 107 13.94 3.27 20.42
N ASN A 108 13.74 3.37 19.11
CA ASN A 108 12.95 2.44 18.29
C ASN A 108 11.52 2.20 18.82
N THR A 109 10.96 3.18 19.55
CA THR A 109 9.61 3.15 20.12
C THR A 109 8.59 4.00 19.33
N THR A 110 9.07 4.77 18.36
CA THR A 110 8.28 5.61 17.47
C THR A 110 8.87 5.63 16.08
N PHE A 111 8.07 6.01 15.08
CA PHE A 111 8.57 6.34 13.76
C PHE A 111 7.96 7.61 13.17
N ASP A 112 8.71 8.23 12.26
CA ASP A 112 8.25 9.32 11.39
C ASP A 112 8.01 8.80 9.97
N MET A 113 6.95 9.25 9.31
CA MET A 113 6.56 8.72 7.99
C MET A 113 7.54 9.05 6.86
N ASP A 114 8.32 10.12 7.00
CA ASP A 114 9.38 10.48 6.05
C ASP A 114 10.69 9.74 6.33
N ALA A 115 10.82 9.09 7.49
CA ALA A 115 12.01 8.35 7.91
C ALA A 115 11.90 6.83 7.69
N VAL A 116 10.95 6.37 6.88
CA VAL A 116 10.72 4.94 6.57
C VAL A 116 10.80 4.61 5.07
N ASN A 117 11.46 5.49 4.32
CA ASN A 117 11.58 5.41 2.86
C ASN A 117 13.03 5.11 2.43
N THR A 118 13.83 4.45 3.28
CA THR A 118 15.19 4.05 2.89
C THR A 118 15.11 3.14 1.68
N HIS A 119 15.74 3.54 0.57
CA HIS A 119 15.68 2.79 -0.69
C HIS A 119 16.16 1.34 -0.51
N ASN A 120 15.37 0.38 -1.00
CA ASN A 120 15.57 -1.06 -0.79
C ASN A 120 15.72 -1.46 0.69
N GLY A 121 15.09 -0.70 1.59
CA GLY A 121 15.09 -0.90 3.03
C GLY A 121 13.98 -1.84 3.53
N PRO A 122 13.58 -1.74 4.81
CA PRO A 122 12.56 -2.61 5.39
C PRO A 122 11.18 -2.50 4.72
N ILE A 123 10.81 -1.31 4.23
CA ILE A 123 9.49 -1.03 3.65
C ILE A 123 9.56 -0.70 2.15
N GLU A 124 10.44 0.20 1.74
CA GLU A 124 10.60 0.62 0.34
C GLU A 124 11.27 -0.48 -0.51
N PHE A 125 10.84 -0.61 -1.78
CA PHE A 125 11.44 -1.54 -2.74
C PHE A 125 11.10 -1.19 -4.20
N ASP A 126 12.00 -1.62 -5.11
CA ASP A 126 11.86 -1.48 -6.56
C ASP A 126 10.64 -2.19 -7.16
N GLY A 127 10.15 -1.65 -8.27
CA GLY A 127 9.01 -2.22 -8.98
C GLY A 127 7.68 -1.87 -8.33
N SER A 128 7.62 -0.84 -7.49
CA SER A 128 6.42 -0.37 -6.78
C SER A 128 5.20 -0.16 -7.70
N LEU A 129 3.98 -0.36 -7.16
CA LEU A 129 2.71 -0.27 -7.90
C LEU A 129 2.44 1.11 -8.51
N SER A 130 2.88 2.18 -7.84
CA SER A 130 2.44 3.56 -8.10
C SER A 130 3.53 4.61 -7.84
N ARG A 131 4.75 4.18 -7.48
CA ARG A 131 5.90 5.03 -7.21
C ARG A 131 6.99 4.71 -8.24
N LYS A 132 7.83 5.68 -8.57
CA LYS A 132 9.03 5.40 -9.35
C LYS A 132 9.97 4.51 -8.56
N ASP A 133 10.85 3.82 -9.27
CA ASP A 133 12.02 3.23 -8.60
C ASP A 133 12.99 4.37 -8.29
N GLY A 134 13.71 4.29 -7.16
CA GLY A 134 14.62 5.36 -6.71
C GLY A 134 15.65 5.77 -7.76
N PHE A 135 16.07 4.83 -8.62
CA PHE A 135 16.94 5.08 -9.78
C PHE A 135 16.42 6.20 -10.71
N PHE A 136 15.10 6.35 -10.83
CA PHE A 136 14.47 7.37 -11.70
C PHE A 136 14.06 8.66 -10.96
N GLY A 137 14.41 8.79 -9.68
CA GLY A 137 14.12 9.97 -8.85
C GLY A 137 13.29 9.64 -7.62
N ASP A 138 12.29 10.49 -7.33
CA ASP A 138 11.43 10.38 -6.13
C ASP A 138 10.60 9.08 -6.12
N ASP A 139 10.91 8.20 -5.17
CA ASP A 139 10.28 6.90 -4.91
C ASP A 139 9.21 6.95 -3.79
N VAL A 140 8.91 8.14 -3.27
CA VAL A 140 7.91 8.35 -2.20
C VAL A 140 6.60 8.86 -2.77
N ALA A 141 6.67 9.89 -3.62
CA ALA A 141 5.50 10.53 -4.19
C ALA A 141 4.72 9.61 -5.16
N LEU A 142 3.41 9.83 -5.25
CA LEU A 142 2.59 9.17 -6.26
C LEU A 142 3.08 9.55 -7.67
N ASP A 143 3.49 8.55 -8.44
CA ASP A 143 3.81 8.68 -9.86
C ASP A 143 2.63 8.20 -10.71
N ARG A 144 1.91 9.18 -11.28
CA ARG A 144 0.70 8.90 -12.11
C ARG A 144 1.00 8.00 -13.31
N PRO A 145 2.12 8.17 -14.06
CA PRO A 145 2.47 7.23 -15.13
C PRO A 145 2.65 5.80 -14.64
N THR A 146 3.40 5.57 -13.56
CA THR A 146 3.59 4.23 -12.98
C THR A 146 2.25 3.62 -12.56
N TRP A 147 1.41 4.36 -11.83
CA TRP A 147 0.08 3.88 -11.45
C TRP A 147 -0.80 3.61 -12.68
N GLY A 148 -0.72 4.45 -13.70
CA GLY A 148 -1.44 4.27 -14.96
C GLY A 148 -1.07 2.98 -15.69
N VAL A 149 0.21 2.56 -15.65
CA VAL A 149 0.64 1.25 -16.17
C VAL A 149 0.00 0.11 -15.37
N GLN A 150 0.05 0.16 -14.03
CA GLN A 150 -0.61 -0.85 -13.19
C GLN A 150 -2.11 -0.93 -13.49
N TRP A 151 -2.79 0.21 -13.59
CA TRP A 151 -4.23 0.29 -13.87
C TRP A 151 -4.58 -0.32 -15.22
N ARG A 152 -3.85 0.07 -16.27
CA ARG A 152 -4.03 -0.48 -17.63
C ARG A 152 -3.91 -2.00 -17.63
N LEU A 153 -2.90 -2.54 -16.95
CA LEU A 153 -2.72 -3.99 -16.84
C LEU A 153 -3.89 -4.66 -16.10
N MET A 154 -4.45 -4.04 -15.05
CA MET A 154 -5.64 -4.57 -14.39
C MET A 154 -6.86 -4.56 -15.32
N GLU A 155 -7.06 -3.51 -16.11
CA GLU A 155 -8.14 -3.45 -17.11
C GLU A 155 -7.98 -4.52 -18.20
N GLU A 156 -6.77 -4.73 -18.72
CA GLU A 156 -6.50 -5.78 -19.71
C GLU A 156 -6.75 -7.19 -19.14
N GLU A 157 -6.29 -7.46 -17.92
CA GLU A 157 -6.52 -8.75 -17.24
C GLU A 157 -8.00 -8.97 -16.91
N GLN A 158 -8.74 -7.89 -16.63
CA GLN A 158 -10.18 -7.90 -16.42
C GLN A 158 -10.91 -8.24 -17.72
N GLU A 159 -10.58 -7.56 -18.82
CA GLU A 159 -11.17 -7.83 -20.14
C GLU A 159 -10.90 -9.28 -20.59
N ALA A 160 -9.66 -9.74 -20.44
CA ALA A 160 -9.28 -11.12 -20.78
C ALA A 160 -10.02 -12.18 -19.95
N SER A 161 -10.49 -11.83 -18.75
CA SER A 161 -11.30 -12.74 -17.92
C SER A 161 -12.77 -12.83 -18.35
N GLY A 162 -13.23 -11.93 -19.23
CA GLY A 162 -14.65 -11.79 -19.63
C GLY A 162 -15.55 -11.16 -18.56
N ASN A 163 -14.98 -10.67 -17.46
CA ASN A 163 -15.72 -10.02 -16.38
C ASN A 163 -15.93 -8.52 -16.67
N THR A 164 -17.19 -8.08 -16.69
CA THR A 164 -17.57 -6.67 -16.96
C THR A 164 -17.91 -5.87 -15.70
N GLY A 165 -17.64 -6.42 -14.52
CA GLY A 165 -17.90 -5.76 -13.24
C GLY A 165 -17.04 -4.52 -13.00
N ASP A 166 -17.58 -3.58 -12.23
CA ASP A 166 -16.87 -2.35 -11.80
C ASP A 166 -15.96 -2.60 -10.58
N TYR A 167 -15.22 -3.72 -10.63
CA TYR A 167 -14.31 -4.17 -9.59
C TYR A 167 -13.16 -4.99 -10.19
N PHE A 168 -12.08 -5.11 -9.45
CA PHE A 168 -11.02 -6.07 -9.73
C PHE A 168 -11.04 -7.20 -8.69
N ASP A 169 -10.89 -8.44 -9.13
CA ASP A 169 -10.65 -9.57 -8.24
C ASP A 169 -9.15 -9.80 -7.99
N LEU A 170 -8.83 -10.65 -7.02
CA LEU A 170 -7.44 -10.94 -6.66
C LEU A 170 -6.63 -11.55 -7.83
N GLY A 171 -7.27 -12.33 -8.69
CA GLY A 171 -6.60 -12.93 -9.84
C GLY A 171 -6.19 -11.89 -10.87
N VAL A 172 -7.08 -10.95 -11.18
CA VAL A 172 -6.80 -9.79 -12.04
C VAL A 172 -5.66 -8.95 -11.45
N ALA A 173 -5.77 -8.57 -10.17
CA ALA A 173 -4.76 -7.81 -9.46
C ALA A 173 -3.38 -8.50 -9.46
N ALA A 174 -3.33 -9.80 -9.17
CA ALA A 174 -2.08 -10.56 -9.09
C ALA A 174 -1.39 -10.73 -10.45
N ARG A 175 -2.15 -11.03 -11.52
CA ARG A 175 -1.58 -11.13 -12.88
C ARG A 175 -1.07 -9.79 -13.37
N ALA A 176 -1.84 -8.72 -13.17
CA ALA A 176 -1.43 -7.36 -13.48
C ALA A 176 -0.15 -6.99 -12.71
N ARG A 177 -0.07 -7.32 -11.42
CA ARG A 177 1.12 -7.08 -10.60
C ARG A 177 2.36 -7.78 -11.16
N ALA A 178 2.24 -9.05 -11.53
CA ALA A 178 3.37 -9.80 -12.11
C ALA A 178 3.85 -9.18 -13.43
N ARG A 179 2.92 -8.79 -14.30
CA ARG A 179 3.24 -8.09 -15.56
C ARG A 179 3.89 -6.73 -15.31
N HIS A 180 3.40 -5.98 -14.33
CA HIS A 180 3.95 -4.68 -13.97
C HIS A 180 5.40 -4.77 -13.52
N VAL A 181 5.71 -5.70 -12.61
CA VAL A 181 7.09 -5.92 -12.14
C VAL A 181 8.02 -6.26 -13.30
N LEU A 182 7.57 -7.09 -14.25
CA LEU A 182 8.35 -7.42 -15.44
C LEU A 182 8.61 -6.22 -16.36
N ILE A 183 7.66 -5.30 -16.47
CA ILE A 183 7.85 -4.05 -17.21
C ILE A 183 8.89 -3.17 -16.50
N LYS A 184 8.75 -2.98 -15.18
CA LYS A 184 9.70 -2.21 -14.36
C LYS A 184 11.12 -2.77 -14.43
N SER A 185 11.27 -4.09 -14.36
CA SER A 185 12.58 -4.76 -14.46
C SER A 185 13.26 -4.59 -15.83
N ARG A 186 12.52 -4.11 -16.84
CA ARG A 186 13.00 -3.89 -18.22
C ARG A 186 13.02 -2.39 -18.58
N ALA A 187 12.70 -1.51 -17.63
CA ALA A 187 12.56 -0.08 -17.87
C ALA A 187 13.90 0.68 -17.91
N GLY A 188 15.04 -0.02 -17.85
CA GLY A 188 16.37 0.59 -17.90
C GLY A 188 16.94 0.99 -16.53
N ASN A 189 16.32 0.55 -15.42
CA ASN A 189 16.92 0.65 -14.09
C ASN A 189 18.04 -0.41 -13.98
N SER A 190 19.30 0.03 -14.08
CA SER A 190 20.46 -0.87 -13.97
C SER A 190 20.69 -1.39 -12.55
N GLU A 191 20.02 -0.81 -11.56
CA GLU A 191 20.13 -1.14 -10.14
C GLU A 191 18.92 -1.94 -9.64
N PHE A 192 17.98 -2.29 -10.54
CA PHE A 192 16.74 -2.96 -10.20
C PHE A 192 16.96 -4.22 -9.35
N LEU A 193 16.45 -4.18 -8.11
CA LEU A 193 16.62 -5.25 -7.13
C LEU A 193 15.29 -5.92 -6.80
N PHE A 194 15.13 -7.17 -7.22
CA PHE A 194 13.91 -7.94 -6.97
C PHE A 194 14.22 -9.33 -6.42
N THR A 195 14.51 -9.40 -5.12
CA THR A 195 14.82 -10.63 -4.40
C THR A 195 13.55 -11.37 -3.95
N GLU A 196 13.70 -12.51 -3.28
CA GLU A 196 12.56 -13.20 -2.64
C GLU A 196 11.87 -12.32 -1.59
N GLU A 197 12.63 -11.48 -0.88
CA GLU A 197 12.09 -10.52 0.07
C GLU A 197 11.27 -9.45 -0.65
N THR A 198 11.81 -8.86 -1.73
CA THR A 198 11.08 -7.90 -2.57
C THR A 198 9.82 -8.51 -3.17
N LEU A 199 9.89 -9.76 -3.62
CA LEU A 199 8.72 -10.50 -4.12
C LEU A 199 7.64 -10.62 -3.04
N SER A 200 8.02 -10.96 -1.81
CA SER A 200 7.10 -11.05 -0.68
C SER A 200 6.44 -9.69 -0.38
N LYS A 201 7.22 -8.60 -0.32
CA LYS A 201 6.68 -7.22 -0.14
C LYS A 201 5.77 -6.82 -1.31
N SER A 202 6.17 -7.11 -2.54
CA SER A 202 5.42 -6.85 -3.77
C SER A 202 4.08 -7.58 -3.81
N ALA A 203 4.03 -8.86 -3.47
CA ALA A 203 2.79 -9.61 -3.35
C ALA A 203 1.95 -9.11 -2.16
N GLY A 204 2.60 -8.80 -1.04
CA GLY A 204 1.97 -8.27 0.16
C GLY A 204 1.25 -6.95 -0.06
N THR A 205 1.84 -5.99 -0.79
CA THR A 205 1.18 -4.72 -1.12
C THR A 205 -0.08 -4.90 -1.97
N THR A 206 -0.09 -5.90 -2.85
CA THR A 206 -1.28 -6.27 -3.64
C THR A 206 -2.37 -6.87 -2.76
N ALA A 207 -2.01 -7.83 -1.90
CA ALA A 207 -2.94 -8.41 -0.95
C ALA A 207 -3.51 -7.35 0.01
N LEU A 208 -2.69 -6.38 0.43
CA LEU A 208 -3.07 -5.36 1.40
C LEU A 208 -4.20 -4.47 0.90
N TYR A 209 -4.08 -3.86 -0.29
CA TYR A 209 -5.17 -3.01 -0.79
C TYR A 209 -6.43 -3.82 -1.08
N MET A 210 -6.30 -5.08 -1.53
CA MET A 210 -7.44 -5.98 -1.74
C MET A 210 -8.16 -6.28 -0.42
N MET A 211 -7.43 -6.48 0.68
CA MET A 211 -8.03 -6.72 2.01
C MET A 211 -8.66 -5.45 2.58
N VAL A 212 -7.95 -4.31 2.54
CA VAL A 212 -8.40 -3.04 3.12
C VAL A 212 -9.65 -2.52 2.42
N LEU A 213 -9.67 -2.54 1.09
CA LEU A 213 -10.75 -1.95 0.30
C LEU A 213 -11.82 -2.98 -0.09
N GLY A 214 -11.47 -4.26 -0.18
CA GLY A 214 -12.42 -5.32 -0.57
C GLY A 214 -13.11 -6.01 0.60
N GLY A 215 -12.51 -5.96 1.80
CA GLY A 215 -13.02 -6.64 2.99
C GLY A 215 -13.34 -8.13 2.70
N MET A 216 -14.51 -8.59 3.13
CA MET A 216 -14.95 -9.98 2.90
C MET A 216 -15.36 -10.29 1.45
N THR A 217 -15.52 -9.29 0.59
CA THR A 217 -16.04 -9.49 -0.78
C THR A 217 -15.01 -10.09 -1.73
N LYS A 218 -13.71 -10.09 -1.33
CA LYS A 218 -12.56 -10.55 -2.14
C LYS A 218 -12.38 -9.84 -3.48
N VAL A 219 -13.12 -8.76 -3.69
CA VAL A 219 -13.03 -7.88 -4.87
C VAL A 219 -12.87 -6.45 -4.39
N VAL A 220 -12.25 -5.60 -5.21
CA VAL A 220 -12.04 -4.20 -4.91
C VAL A 220 -12.78 -3.36 -5.92
N LYS A 221 -13.67 -2.45 -5.47
CA LYS A 221 -14.36 -1.56 -6.41
C LYS A 221 -13.35 -0.60 -7.04
N LYS A 222 -13.51 -0.33 -8.35
CA LYS A 222 -12.57 0.51 -9.10
C LYS A 222 -12.51 1.94 -8.55
N ASP A 223 -13.67 2.53 -8.24
CA ASP A 223 -13.78 3.86 -7.65
C ASP A 223 -13.01 4.00 -6.32
N TRP A 224 -13.06 2.99 -5.46
CA TRP A 224 -12.37 2.96 -4.17
C TRP A 224 -10.86 2.82 -4.35
N LEU A 225 -10.42 1.90 -5.22
CA LEU A 225 -8.99 1.71 -5.50
C LEU A 225 -8.36 2.96 -6.12
N TRP A 226 -9.07 3.61 -7.03
CA TRP A 226 -8.64 4.84 -7.67
C TRP A 226 -8.44 5.96 -6.65
N ALA A 227 -9.42 6.16 -5.75
CA ALA A 227 -9.33 7.15 -4.69
C ALA A 227 -8.20 6.85 -3.68
N PHE A 228 -8.03 5.59 -3.29
CA PHE A 228 -7.03 5.17 -2.31
C PHE A 228 -5.58 5.50 -2.71
N PHE A 229 -5.26 5.39 -3.99
CA PHE A 229 -3.95 5.78 -4.52
C PHE A 229 -3.82 7.28 -4.83
N GLY A 230 -4.80 8.12 -4.47
CA GLY A 230 -4.71 9.57 -4.59
C GLY A 230 -5.11 10.14 -5.96
N MET A 231 -5.90 9.39 -6.74
CA MET A 231 -6.48 9.89 -7.98
C MET A 231 -7.90 10.43 -7.67
N SER A 232 -8.12 11.75 -7.82
CA SER A 232 -9.45 12.34 -7.59
C SER A 232 -10.42 11.98 -8.73
N GLN A 233 -11.72 11.81 -8.41
CA GLN A 233 -12.77 11.55 -9.41
C GLN A 233 -13.02 12.73 -10.38
N ALA A 234 -12.56 13.95 -10.04
CA ALA A 234 -12.91 15.17 -10.77
C ALA A 234 -12.32 15.28 -12.19
N HIS A 235 -11.34 14.44 -12.55
CA HIS A 235 -10.70 14.47 -13.87
C HIS A 235 -10.41 13.08 -14.40
N ILE A 236 -11.44 12.23 -14.50
CA ILE A 236 -11.36 11.05 -15.35
C ILE A 236 -11.45 11.52 -16.80
N ASN A 237 -10.30 11.89 -17.38
CA ASN A 237 -10.13 11.88 -18.82
C ASN A 237 -9.24 10.69 -19.18
N PHE A 238 -9.88 9.59 -19.60
CA PHE A 238 -9.18 8.40 -20.06
C PHE A 238 -8.31 8.69 -21.29
N ASP A 239 -8.60 9.75 -22.07
CA ASP A 239 -7.86 10.09 -23.29
C ASP A 239 -6.39 10.44 -23.02
N PHE A 240 -6.05 10.90 -21.81
CA PHE A 240 -4.64 11.16 -21.43
C PHE A 240 -3.89 9.90 -20.98
N LEU A 241 -4.58 8.83 -20.56
CA LEU A 241 -3.96 7.56 -20.13
C LEU A 241 -3.66 6.62 -21.31
N PHE A 242 -4.31 6.85 -22.45
CA PHE A 242 -4.17 6.06 -23.68
C PHE A 242 -3.60 6.87 -24.87
N GLY A 243 -3.29 8.15 -24.68
CA GLY A 243 -2.69 9.02 -25.69
C GLY A 243 -1.16 8.85 -25.78
N GLU A 244 -0.71 8.35 -26.93
CA GLU A 244 0.64 8.44 -27.49
C GLU A 244 1.80 7.83 -26.68
N ALA A 245 1.83 6.49 -26.67
CA ALA A 245 3.10 5.75 -26.82
C ALA A 245 3.04 4.97 -28.14
N LEU A 246 2.92 5.71 -29.24
CA LEU A 246 3.39 5.26 -30.54
C LEU A 246 4.77 5.88 -30.73
N TYR A 247 5.72 5.01 -31.10
CA TYR A 247 7.16 5.19 -31.32
C TYR A 247 8.09 4.98 -30.12
#